data_AF-A0A0N5A8P9-F1
#
_entry.id   AF-A0A0N5A8P9-F1
#
_cell.length_a   1.000
_cell.length_b   1.000
_cell.length_c   1.000
_cell.angle_alpha   90.00
_cell.angle_beta   90.00
_cell.angle_gamma   90.00
#
_symmetry.space_group_name_H-M   'P 1'
#
loop_
_entity.id
_entity.type
_entity.pdbx_description
1 polymer ?
#
loop_
_entity_poly.entity_id
_entity_poly.type
_entity_poly.pdbx_seq_one_letter_code
_entity_poly.pdbx_strand_id
1 'polypeptide(L)'
;APKFPTGRPDCCEHLFCFLCINNWVKRRSECPLCKRLTRFIIKVSADGKETKVKVRQRTEAEFSHELANADSQYGPQEEVDITIAFAVCRICHRSDNADRLLLCDGTVGQELDGSPIRCNAAYHCYCLPVPLDEVPRGRWYCPFCIDMRVCFCFL
;
A
#
# COMPACT_ATOMS: atom_id res chain seq x y z
N ALA A 1 7.48 -3.23 25.39
CA ALA A 1 8.63 -3.15 24.47
C ALA A 1 8.15 -3.37 23.04
N PRO A 2 8.69 -2.66 22.03
CA PRO A 2 8.30 -2.90 20.63
C PRO A 2 8.63 -4.35 20.23
N LYS A 3 7.69 -5.02 19.55
CA LYS A 3 7.82 -6.44 19.16
C LYS A 3 8.95 -6.70 18.14
N PHE A 4 9.46 -5.66 17.48
CA PHE A 4 10.47 -5.73 16.42
C PHE A 4 11.41 -4.51 16.48
N PRO A 5 12.65 -4.61 15.96
CA PRO A 5 13.56 -3.47 15.93
C PRO A 5 12.98 -2.33 15.10
N THR A 6 13.09 -1.11 15.63
CA THR A 6 12.62 0.11 14.97
C THR A 6 13.78 0.83 14.32
N GLY A 7 13.48 1.66 13.32
CA GLY A 7 14.46 2.49 12.66
C GLY A 7 13.90 3.88 12.39
N ARG A 8 14.75 4.92 12.52
CA ARG A 8 14.43 6.29 12.11
C ARG A 8 15.54 6.89 11.24
N PRO A 9 15.22 7.74 10.26
CA PRO A 9 16.22 8.54 9.55
C PRO A 9 16.92 9.52 10.50
N ASP A 10 18.23 9.72 10.34
CA ASP A 10 19.03 10.66 11.13
C ASP A 10 18.55 12.11 11.07
N CYS A 11 17.82 12.48 10.02
CA CYS A 11 17.28 13.82 9.86
C CYS A 11 15.98 14.04 10.65
N CYS A 12 15.29 13.02 11.18
CA CYS A 12 13.96 13.19 11.78
C CYS A 12 13.60 12.15 12.86
N GLU A 13 12.49 12.38 13.55
CA GLU A 13 11.95 11.47 14.58
C GLU A 13 10.85 10.53 14.06
N HIS A 14 10.70 10.40 12.74
CA HIS A 14 9.73 9.46 12.16
C HIS A 14 10.21 8.02 12.36
N LEU A 15 9.41 7.24 13.09
CA LEU A 15 9.71 5.85 13.41
C LEU A 15 9.06 4.89 12.42
N PHE A 16 9.85 3.90 12.01
CA PHE A 16 9.43 2.84 11.10
C PHE A 16 9.88 1.49 11.65
N CYS A 17 9.32 0.41 11.10
CA CYS A 17 9.94 -0.90 11.22
C CYS A 17 11.34 -0.84 10.58
N PHE A 18 12.39 -1.37 11.24
CA PHE A 18 13.77 -1.25 10.72
C PHE A 18 13.89 -1.84 9.31
N LEU A 19 13.24 -2.98 9.05
CA LEU A 19 13.24 -3.62 7.73
C LEU A 19 12.63 -2.72 6.64
N CYS A 20 11.54 -2.01 6.98
CA CYS A 20 10.80 -1.14 6.08
C CYS A 20 11.67 0.03 5.65
N ILE A 21 12.23 0.76 6.62
CA ILE A 21 13.07 1.92 6.31
C ILE A 21 14.39 1.52 5.67
N ASN A 22 14.98 0.40 6.09
CA ASN A 22 16.21 -0.12 5.49
C ASN A 22 16.01 -0.54 4.02
N ASN A 23 14.84 -1.06 3.65
CA ASN A 23 14.55 -1.37 2.25
C ASN A 23 14.28 -0.09 1.43
N TRP A 24 13.54 0.86 2.01
CA TRP A 24 13.25 2.15 1.37
C TRP A 24 14.53 2.91 0.97
N VAL A 25 15.49 3.01 1.90
CA VAL A 25 16.73 3.77 1.67
C VAL A 25 17.70 3.13 0.68
N LYS A 26 17.46 1.89 0.24
CA LYS A 26 18.20 1.30 -0.90
C LYS A 26 17.86 2.00 -2.21
N ARG A 27 16.66 2.58 -2.32
CA ARG A 27 16.16 3.24 -3.52
C ARG A 27 16.12 4.75 -3.39
N ARG A 28 15.76 5.27 -2.21
CA ARG A 28 15.62 6.72 -1.97
C ARG A 28 16.26 7.12 -0.66
N SER A 29 17.24 8.01 -0.72
CA SER A 29 17.95 8.54 0.47
C SER A 29 17.14 9.61 1.22
N GLU A 30 15.82 9.44 1.33
CA GLU A 30 14.90 10.40 1.92
C GLU A 30 13.99 9.72 2.95
N CYS A 31 13.55 10.47 3.95
CA CYS A 31 12.49 10.01 4.84
C CYS A 31 11.17 9.78 4.06
N PRO A 32 10.48 8.64 4.23
CA PRO A 32 9.20 8.38 3.57
C PRO A 32 8.12 9.43 3.84
N LEU A 33 8.10 10.02 5.05
CA LEU A 33 7.06 10.93 5.50
C LEU A 33 7.38 12.39 5.20
N CYS A 34 8.58 12.88 5.54
CA CYS A 34 8.93 14.29 5.37
C CYS A 34 9.87 14.60 4.21
N LYS A 35 10.28 13.58 3.43
CA LYS A 35 11.13 13.70 2.24
C LYS A 35 12.51 14.32 2.45
N ARG A 36 12.89 14.60 3.69
CA ARG A 36 14.22 15.13 4.01
C ARG A 36 15.29 14.08 3.76
N LEU A 37 16.39 14.52 3.16
CA LEU A 37 17.55 13.68 2.90
C LEU A 37 18.09 13.06 4.19
N THR A 38 18.45 11.78 4.13
CA THR A 38 19.02 11.01 5.23
C THR A 38 20.35 10.42 4.84
N ARG A 39 21.32 10.48 5.75
CA ARG A 39 22.65 9.88 5.58
C ARG A 39 22.80 8.59 6.37
N PHE A 40 22.02 8.44 7.43
CA PHE A 40 22.06 7.28 8.31
C PHE A 40 20.66 6.88 8.78
N ILE A 41 20.44 5.58 8.94
CA ILE A 41 19.32 5.04 9.71
C ILE A 41 19.80 4.72 11.12
N ILE A 42 19.09 5.22 12.12
CA ILE A 42 19.29 4.88 13.53
C ILE A 42 18.38 3.69 13.84
N LYS A 43 18.97 2.51 14.02
CA LYS A 43 18.29 1.27 14.40
C LYS A 43 18.30 1.13 15.91
N VAL A 44 17.12 0.93 16.50
CA VAL A 44 16.94 0.65 17.93
C VAL A 44 16.58 -0.83 18.10
N SER A 45 17.45 -1.58 18.77
CA SER A 45 17.26 -2.99 19.09
C SER A 45 16.35 -3.18 20.32
N ALA A 46 15.89 -4.41 20.59
CA ALA A 46 14.96 -4.70 21.69
C ALA A 46 15.54 -4.43 23.08
N ASP A 47 16.87 -4.45 23.21
CA ASP A 47 17.67 -4.08 24.38
C ASP A 47 17.86 -2.56 24.53
N GLY A 48 17.28 -1.74 23.65
CA GLY A 48 17.40 -0.29 23.65
C GLY A 48 18.71 0.23 23.03
N LYS A 49 19.58 -0.65 22.51
CA LYS A 49 20.84 -0.24 21.90
C LYS A 49 20.61 0.39 20.53
N GLU A 50 21.16 1.58 20.33
CA GLU A 50 21.13 2.26 19.03
C GLU A 50 22.37 1.91 18.18
N THR A 51 22.13 1.70 16.88
CA THR A 51 23.20 1.49 15.88
C THR A 51 22.92 2.33 14.64
N LYS A 52 23.96 2.98 14.09
CA LYS A 52 23.86 3.78 12.87
C LYS A 52 24.20 2.93 11.65
N VAL A 53 23.28 2.86 10.70
CA VAL A 53 23.45 2.20 9.41
C VAL A 53 23.62 3.27 8.34
N LYS A 54 24.75 3.24 7.60
CA LYS A 54 25.03 4.22 6.54
C LYS A 54 24.08 4.00 5.35
N VAL A 55 23.43 5.06 4.91
CA VAL A 55 22.62 5.06 3.69
C VAL A 55 23.54 5.32 2.50
N ARG A 56 23.42 4.50 1.44
CA ARG A 56 24.12 4.76 0.18
C ARG A 56 23.51 6.00 -0.47
N GLN A 57 24.28 7.09 -0.53
CA GLN A 57 23.89 8.25 -1.32
C GLN A 57 24.10 7.92 -2.79
N ARG A 58 23.09 8.17 -3.62
CA ARG A 58 23.23 8.12 -5.08
C ARG A 58 23.82 9.45 -5.52
N THR A 59 24.82 9.39 -6.40
CA THR A 59 25.29 10.57 -7.10
C THR A 59 24.23 11.05 -8.09
N GLU A 60 24.29 12.32 -8.45
CA GLU A 60 23.42 12.91 -9.48
C GLU A 60 23.54 12.18 -10.83
N ALA A 61 24.75 11.72 -11.16
CA ALA A 61 25.03 10.90 -12.33
C ALA A 61 24.33 9.53 -12.27
N GLU A 62 24.41 8.83 -11.12
CA GLU A 62 23.71 7.55 -10.92
C GLU A 62 22.19 7.72 -11.00
N PHE A 63 21.65 8.80 -10.41
CA PHE A 63 20.21 9.09 -10.46
C PHE A 63 19.74 9.40 -11.90
N SER A 64 20.49 10.22 -12.63
CA SER A 64 20.19 10.57 -14.02
C SER A 64 20.25 9.35 -14.93
N HIS A 65 21.22 8.46 -14.72
CA HIS A 65 21.35 7.21 -15.48
C HIS A 65 20.19 6.25 -15.19
N GLU A 66 19.75 6.12 -13.94
CA GLU A 66 18.59 5.29 -13.61
C GLU A 66 17.27 5.84 -14.17
N LEU A 67 17.08 7.17 -14.16
CA LEU A 67 15.92 7.80 -14.80
C LEU A 67 15.89 7.58 -16.31
N ALA A 68 17.05 7.75 -16.97
CA ALA A 68 17.18 7.52 -18.41
C ALA A 68 16.91 6.05 -18.80
N ASN A 69 17.11 5.11 -17.87
CA ASN A 69 16.88 3.67 -18.09
C ASN A 69 15.56 3.15 -17.49
N ALA A 70 14.77 3.99 -16.81
CA ALA A 70 13.48 3.59 -16.24
C ALA A 70 12.45 3.22 -17.33
N ASP A 71 12.67 3.69 -18.56
CA ASP A 71 11.81 3.48 -19.74
C ASP A 71 12.18 2.22 -20.54
N SER A 72 13.37 1.62 -20.32
CA SER A 72 13.85 0.49 -21.10
C SER A 72 13.57 -0.89 -20.48
N GLN A 73 12.99 -0.93 -19.28
CA GLN A 73 12.74 -2.19 -18.55
C GLN A 73 11.26 -2.57 -18.47
N TYR A 74 10.35 -1.76 -19.00
CA TYR A 74 8.95 -2.10 -19.11
C TYR A 74 8.58 -2.01 -20.58
N GLY A 75 8.40 -3.16 -21.24
CA GLY A 75 7.78 -3.22 -22.57
C GLY A 75 6.36 -2.64 -22.54
N PRO A 76 5.59 -2.74 -23.64
CA PRO A 76 4.20 -2.26 -23.65
C PRO A 76 3.49 -2.78 -22.41
N GLN A 77 3.19 -1.89 -21.45
CA GLN A 77 2.40 -2.29 -20.30
C GLN A 77 1.01 -2.52 -20.90
N GLU A 78 0.55 -3.77 -20.96
CA GLU A 78 -0.90 -3.94 -20.81
C GLU A 78 -1.26 -3.13 -19.57
N GLU A 79 -2.21 -2.21 -19.67
CA GLU A 79 -2.70 -1.45 -18.52
C GLU A 79 -3.31 -2.46 -17.54
N VAL A 80 -2.46 -3.06 -16.70
CA VAL A 80 -2.91 -3.94 -15.64
C VAL A 80 -3.54 -3.02 -14.62
N ASP A 81 -4.86 -3.11 -14.48
CA ASP A 81 -5.56 -2.42 -13.41
C ASP A 81 -4.97 -2.91 -12.07
N ILE A 82 -4.08 -2.09 -11.51
CA ILE A 82 -3.37 -2.39 -10.27
C ILE A 82 -4.34 -2.66 -9.12
N THR A 83 -5.58 -2.15 -9.20
CA THR A 83 -6.58 -2.40 -8.17
C THR A 83 -7.00 -3.86 -8.15
N ILE A 84 -7.03 -4.55 -9.30
CA ILE A 84 -7.32 -5.99 -9.41
C ILE A 84 -6.09 -6.81 -9.03
N ALA A 85 -4.90 -6.42 -9.48
CA ALA A 85 -3.66 -7.19 -9.26
C ALA A 85 -3.27 -7.36 -7.78
N PHE A 86 -3.65 -6.41 -6.93
CA PHE A 86 -3.37 -6.44 -5.48
C PHE A 86 -4.61 -6.73 -4.62
N ALA A 87 -5.77 -6.99 -5.24
CA ALA A 87 -6.98 -7.29 -4.50
C ALA A 87 -6.87 -8.68 -3.81
N VAL A 88 -7.14 -8.69 -2.51
CA VAL A 88 -7.18 -9.92 -1.70
C VAL A 88 -8.56 -10.11 -1.13
N CYS A 89 -9.08 -11.33 -1.23
CA CYS A 89 -10.37 -11.68 -0.66
C CYS A 89 -10.31 -11.48 0.87
N ARG A 90 -11.26 -10.72 1.42
CA ARG A 90 -11.34 -10.41 2.86
C ARG A 90 -11.59 -11.64 3.75
N ILE A 91 -12.04 -12.75 3.16
CA ILE A 91 -12.43 -13.96 3.88
C ILE A 91 -11.33 -15.01 3.83
N CYS A 92 -10.81 -15.33 2.65
CA CYS A 92 -9.77 -16.36 2.50
C CYS A 92 -8.34 -15.81 2.48
N HIS A 93 -8.17 -14.48 2.35
CA HIS A 93 -6.89 -13.76 2.28
C HIS A 93 -6.00 -14.15 1.09
N ARG A 94 -6.61 -14.65 0.00
CA ARG A 94 -5.93 -15.02 -1.23
C ARG A 94 -6.35 -14.12 -2.39
N SER A 95 -5.53 -14.09 -3.43
CA SER A 95 -5.74 -13.36 -4.69
C SER A 95 -5.82 -14.32 -5.90
N ASP A 96 -6.01 -15.62 -5.67
CA ASP A 96 -6.30 -16.60 -6.72
C ASP A 96 -7.67 -16.34 -7.34
N ASN A 97 -8.01 -16.97 -8.48
CA ASN A 97 -9.34 -16.88 -9.13
C ASN A 97 -9.85 -15.43 -9.29
N ALA A 98 -9.02 -14.55 -9.84
CA ALA A 98 -9.34 -13.13 -10.00
C ALA A 98 -10.60 -12.88 -10.86
N ASP A 99 -10.91 -13.79 -11.78
CA ASP A 99 -12.14 -13.81 -12.59
C ASP A 99 -13.43 -13.98 -11.75
N ARG A 100 -13.29 -14.48 -10.52
CA ARG A 100 -14.38 -14.66 -9.55
C ARG A 100 -14.31 -13.69 -8.38
N LEU A 101 -13.46 -12.66 -8.48
CA LEU A 101 -13.26 -11.67 -7.44
C LEU A 101 -14.20 -10.48 -7.65
N LEU A 102 -14.99 -10.18 -6.63
CA LEU A 102 -15.87 -9.02 -6.52
C LEU A 102 -15.10 -7.87 -5.90
N LEU A 103 -15.18 -6.70 -6.53
CA LEU A 103 -14.72 -5.43 -5.98
C LEU A 103 -15.91 -4.57 -5.59
N CYS A 104 -15.83 -3.90 -4.44
CA CYS A 104 -16.91 -3.06 -3.97
C CYS A 104 -16.94 -1.71 -4.72
N ASP A 105 -18.10 -1.33 -5.26
CA ASP A 105 -18.32 -0.02 -5.89
C ASP A 105 -18.66 1.10 -4.88
N GLY A 106 -18.42 0.85 -3.60
CA GLY A 106 -18.75 1.77 -2.52
C GLY A 106 -17.85 3.00 -2.51
N THR A 107 -18.34 4.10 -1.93
CA THR A 107 -17.52 5.26 -1.58
C THR A 107 -17.63 5.45 -0.07
N VAL A 108 -16.49 5.50 0.62
CA VAL A 108 -16.41 5.52 2.09
C VAL A 108 -16.03 6.89 2.64
N GLY A 109 -15.76 7.87 1.78
CA GLY A 109 -15.42 9.23 2.17
C GLY A 109 -15.02 10.11 0.98
N GLN A 110 -14.41 11.26 1.28
CA GLN A 110 -13.84 12.19 0.32
C GLN A 110 -12.49 12.70 0.82
N GLU A 111 -11.56 12.89 -0.12
CA GLU A 111 -10.29 13.60 0.12
C GLU A 111 -10.53 15.10 0.32
N LEU A 112 -9.51 15.84 0.74
CA LEU A 112 -9.58 17.30 0.96
C LEU A 112 -9.91 18.08 -0.32
N ASP A 113 -9.56 17.55 -1.49
CA ASP A 113 -9.86 18.12 -2.80
C ASP A 113 -11.26 17.75 -3.33
N GLY A 114 -12.03 16.99 -2.54
CA GLY A 114 -13.36 16.51 -2.91
C GLY A 114 -13.39 15.20 -3.69
N SER A 115 -12.24 14.61 -4.02
CA SER A 115 -12.16 13.33 -4.72
C SER A 115 -12.76 12.19 -3.87
N PRO A 116 -13.59 11.29 -4.44
CA PRO A 116 -14.24 10.24 -3.67
C PRO A 116 -13.25 9.14 -3.28
N ILE A 117 -13.26 8.77 -1.99
CA ILE A 117 -12.48 7.64 -1.46
C ILE A 117 -13.28 6.36 -1.72
N ARG A 118 -12.81 5.53 -2.68
CA ARG A 118 -13.45 4.27 -3.08
C ARG A 118 -13.26 3.17 -2.02
N CYS A 119 -14.24 2.27 -1.91
CA CYS A 119 -14.14 1.07 -1.09
C CYS A 119 -13.34 0.01 -1.84
N ASN A 120 -12.07 -0.19 -1.49
CA ASN A 120 -11.22 -1.21 -2.12
C ASN A 120 -11.41 -2.61 -1.50
N ALA A 121 -12.63 -2.95 -1.06
CA ALA A 121 -12.91 -4.25 -0.47
C ALA A 121 -13.13 -5.30 -1.56
N ALA A 122 -12.47 -6.46 -1.42
CA ALA A 122 -12.55 -7.56 -2.37
C ALA A 122 -12.99 -8.87 -1.72
N TYR A 123 -13.79 -9.66 -2.45
CA TYR A 123 -14.32 -10.94 -1.99
C TYR A 123 -14.41 -11.89 -3.18
N HIS A 124 -14.06 -13.17 -3.02
CA HIS A 124 -14.51 -14.15 -4.01
C HIS A 124 -16.03 -14.27 -3.93
N CYS A 125 -16.69 -14.44 -5.08
CA CYS A 125 -18.14 -14.62 -5.16
C CYS A 125 -18.63 -15.78 -4.27
N TYR A 126 -17.81 -16.83 -4.15
CA TYR A 126 -18.07 -18.02 -3.34
C TYR A 126 -17.64 -17.90 -1.87
N CYS A 127 -16.88 -16.86 -1.50
CA CYS A 127 -16.46 -16.63 -0.11
C CYS A 127 -17.45 -15.76 0.69
N LEU A 128 -18.48 -15.25 0.04
CA LEU A 128 -19.52 -14.45 0.70
C LEU A 128 -20.34 -15.30 1.69
N PRO A 129 -20.96 -14.68 2.71
CA PRO A 129 -21.86 -15.39 3.64
C PRO A 129 -23.02 -16.12 2.92
N VAL A 130 -23.52 -15.51 1.84
CA VAL A 130 -24.36 -16.16 0.84
C VAL A 130 -23.51 -16.26 -0.43
N PRO A 131 -22.94 -17.44 -0.74
CA PRO A 131 -22.14 -17.64 -1.94
C PRO A 131 -22.92 -17.32 -3.21
N LEU A 132 -22.24 -16.74 -4.19
CA LEU A 132 -22.75 -16.52 -5.53
C LEU A 132 -22.08 -17.48 -6.51
N ASP A 133 -22.85 -18.00 -7.45
CA ASP A 133 -22.36 -18.93 -8.48
C ASP A 133 -21.44 -18.24 -9.49
N GLU A 134 -21.72 -16.96 -9.78
CA GLU A 134 -20.93 -16.13 -10.70
C GLU A 134 -20.83 -14.67 -10.22
N VAL A 135 -19.89 -13.93 -10.82
CA VAL A 135 -19.78 -12.48 -10.61
C VAL A 135 -20.99 -11.80 -11.25
N PRO A 136 -21.78 -11.01 -10.49
CA PRO A 136 -23.00 -10.39 -11.00
C PRO A 136 -22.68 -9.33 -12.06
N ARG A 137 -23.53 -9.27 -13.09
CA ARG A 137 -23.47 -8.24 -14.14
C ARG A 137 -24.05 -6.94 -13.59
N GLY A 138 -23.24 -6.13 -12.92
CA GLY A 138 -23.67 -4.85 -12.39
C GLY A 138 -22.88 -4.43 -11.16
N ARG A 139 -23.38 -3.38 -10.49
CA ARG A 139 -22.72 -2.87 -9.29
C ARG A 139 -22.89 -3.82 -8.11
N TRP A 140 -21.80 -4.01 -7.37
CA TRP A 140 -21.81 -4.80 -6.15
C TRP A 140 -21.25 -4.00 -4.97
N TYR A 141 -21.81 -4.24 -3.79
CA TYR A 141 -21.41 -3.54 -2.58
C TYR A 141 -21.11 -4.55 -1.48
N CYS A 142 -19.99 -4.34 -0.78
CA CYS A 142 -19.63 -5.17 0.36
C CYS A 142 -20.60 -4.94 1.53
N PRO A 143 -20.70 -5.89 2.49
CA PRO A 143 -21.60 -5.75 3.63
C PRO A 143 -21.47 -4.41 4.35
N PHE A 144 -20.23 -3.94 4.55
CA PHE A 144 -19.97 -2.63 5.15
C PHE A 144 -20.57 -1.46 4.36
N CYS A 145 -20.44 -1.43 3.03
CA CYS A 145 -20.98 -0.34 2.23
C CYS A 145 -22.50 -0.40 2.09
N ILE A 146 -23.09 -1.59 2.18
CA ILE A 146 -24.54 -1.75 2.27
C ILE A 146 -25.03 -1.15 3.58
N ASP A 147 -24.45 -1.56 4.72
CA ASP A 147 -24.82 -1.05 6.04
C ASP A 147 -24.66 0.47 6.15
N MET A 148 -23.54 1.00 5.65
CA MET A 148 -23.28 2.44 5.68
C MET A 148 -24.33 3.24 4.89
N ARG A 149 -24.82 2.72 3.76
CA ARG A 149 -25.88 3.36 2.96
C ARG A 149 -27.23 3.34 3.64
N VAL A 150 -27.56 2.28 4.37
CA VAL A 150 -28.80 2.22 5.14
C VAL A 150 -28.83 3.31 6.21
N CYS A 151 -27.69 3.61 6.83
CA CYS A 151 -27.57 4.69 7.82
C CYS A 151 -27.71 6.11 7.22
N PHE A 152 -27.35 6.32 5.95
CA PHE A 152 -27.52 7.64 5.29
C PHE A 152 -28.96 7.93 4.82
N CYS A 153 -29.88 6.96 4.84
CA CYS A 153 -31.29 7.18 4.52
C CYS A 153 -32.14 7.68 5.71
N PHE A 154 -31.56 7.77 6.91
CA PHE A 154 -32.26 8.19 8.14
C PHE A 154 -31.77 9.52 8.73
N LEU A 155 -31.01 10.32 7.98
CA LEU A 155 -30.58 11.68 8.34
C LEU A 155 -31.08 12.70 7.33
#